data_AF-A0A6G4JCG2-F1
#
_entry.id   AF-A0A6G4JCG2-F1
#
_cell.length_a   1.000
_cell.length_b   1.000
_cell.length_c   1.000
_cell.angle_alpha   90.00
_cell.angle_beta   90.00
_cell.angle_gamma   90.00
#
_symmetry.space_group_name_H-M   'P 1'
#
loop_
_entity.id
_entity.type
_entity.pdbx_description
1 polymer ?
#
loop_
_entity_poly.entity_id
_entity_poly.type
_entity_poly.pdbx_seq_one_letter_code
_entity_poly.pdbx_strand_id
1 'polypeptide(L)'
;CNTLLSETSSKLDMHDDCRVKGFGNTTTSIPGIYACGDIVYHDAKSHLIASAFSDGANAANLAKTYIQPDANAEGYVSSHHEVFKEANKTIVNKHLY
;
A
#
# COMPACT_ATOMS: atom_id res chain seq x y z
N CYS A 1 -11.00 12.65 15.11
CA CYS A 1 -10.99 11.21 15.38
C CYS A 1 -11.84 10.50 14.35
N ASN A 2 -11.33 9.40 13.79
CA ASN A 2 -11.87 8.76 12.60
C ASN A 2 -13.11 7.92 12.95
N THR A 3 -14.31 8.41 12.61
CA THR A 3 -15.59 7.76 12.96
C THR A 3 -15.74 6.39 12.34
N LEU A 4 -15.16 6.16 11.16
CA LEU A 4 -15.18 4.86 10.49
C LEU A 4 -14.63 3.77 11.39
N LEU A 5 -13.43 3.97 11.96
CA LEU A 5 -12.72 2.93 12.72
C LEU A 5 -13.39 2.65 14.08
N SER A 6 -13.93 3.69 14.72
CA SER A 6 -14.64 3.54 16.00
C SER A 6 -15.96 2.78 15.87
N GLU A 7 -16.58 2.77 14.69
CA GLU A 7 -17.87 2.13 14.44
C GLU A 7 -17.73 0.72 13.84
N THR A 8 -16.51 0.28 13.51
CA THR A 8 -16.30 -1.06 12.94
C THR A 8 -16.30 -2.16 14.00
N SER A 9 -16.75 -3.36 13.64
CA SER A 9 -16.60 -4.56 14.46
C SER A 9 -15.14 -5.06 14.53
N SER A 10 -14.33 -4.71 13.53
CA SER A 10 -12.92 -5.08 13.42
C SER A 10 -12.06 -4.19 14.31
N LYS A 11 -11.71 -4.69 15.50
CA LYS A 11 -10.89 -3.96 16.46
C LYS A 11 -9.41 -3.95 16.06
N LEU A 12 -9.02 -2.98 15.25
CA LEU A 12 -7.63 -2.69 14.91
C LEU A 12 -6.90 -2.07 16.10
N ASP A 13 -5.61 -2.37 16.22
CA ASP A 13 -4.74 -1.70 17.17
C ASP A 13 -4.54 -0.26 16.70
N MET A 14 -4.87 0.68 17.57
CA MET A 14 -4.75 2.11 17.31
C MET A 14 -3.49 2.66 18.00
N HIS A 15 -2.80 3.59 17.34
CA HIS A 15 -1.74 4.38 17.97
C HIS A 15 -2.34 5.52 18.80
N ASP A 16 -3.31 6.22 18.19
CA ASP A 16 -4.10 7.29 18.78
C ASP A 16 -5.55 7.21 18.24
N ASP A 17 -6.43 8.12 18.66
CA ASP A 17 -7.85 8.12 18.24
C ASP A 17 -8.09 8.39 16.74
N CYS A 18 -7.02 8.64 15.97
CA CYS A 18 -7.06 8.97 14.55
C CYS A 18 -6.27 8.01 13.67
N ARG A 19 -5.26 7.31 14.21
CA ARG A 19 -4.29 6.52 13.42
C ARG A 19 -4.17 5.09 13.88
N VAL A 20 -4.09 4.18 12.91
CA VAL A 20 -3.83 2.76 13.11
C VAL A 20 -2.35 2.58 13.46
N LYS A 21 -2.07 1.71 14.43
CA LYS A 21 -0.72 1.28 14.76
C LYS A 21 -0.22 0.33 13.67
N GLY A 22 0.77 0.77 12.89
CA GLY A 22 1.45 -0.05 11.89
C GLY A 22 2.69 -0.73 12.45
N PHE A 23 3.11 -1.84 11.85
CA PHE A 23 4.31 -2.59 12.25
C PHE A 23 5.52 -2.34 11.33
N GLY A 24 5.56 -1.19 10.67
CA GLY A 24 6.67 -0.75 9.81
C GLY A 24 6.61 -1.21 8.35
N ASN A 25 5.79 -2.22 8.04
CA ASN A 25 5.55 -2.72 6.68
C ASN A 25 4.06 -2.68 6.32
N THR A 26 3.34 -1.63 6.74
CA THR A 26 1.88 -1.44 6.48
C THR A 26 0.92 -2.52 7.02
N THR A 27 1.43 -3.59 7.63
CA THR A 27 0.61 -4.56 8.35
C THR A 27 -0.02 -3.94 9.59
N THR A 28 -1.18 -4.47 9.96
CA THR A 28 -1.93 -4.10 11.17
C THR A 28 -2.06 -5.31 12.08
N SER A 29 -2.75 -5.16 13.22
CA SER A 29 -3.05 -6.29 14.11
C SER A 29 -4.04 -7.31 13.53
N ILE A 30 -4.68 -7.01 12.39
CA ILE A 30 -5.62 -7.91 11.73
C ILE A 30 -5.04 -8.40 10.40
N PRO A 31 -4.81 -9.72 10.22
CA PRO A 31 -4.37 -10.29 8.96
C PRO A 31 -5.32 -9.94 7.80
N GLY A 32 -4.74 -9.53 6.67
CA GLY A 32 -5.50 -9.12 5.49
C GLY A 32 -5.99 -7.67 5.52
N ILE A 33 -5.80 -6.94 6.62
CA ILE A 33 -6.04 -5.49 6.70
C ILE A 33 -4.70 -4.76 6.76
N TYR A 34 -4.51 -3.84 5.82
CA TYR A 34 -3.31 -3.03 5.67
C TYR A 34 -3.65 -1.55 5.79
N ALA A 35 -2.72 -0.74 6.28
CA ALA A 35 -2.89 0.69 6.44
C ALA A 35 -1.75 1.46 5.76
N CYS A 36 -2.07 2.48 4.97
CA CYS A 36 -1.12 3.26 4.19
C CYS A 36 -1.48 4.75 4.17
N GLY A 37 -0.46 5.61 4.09
CA GLY A 37 -0.64 7.07 4.09
C GLY A 37 -0.78 7.64 5.50
N ASP A 38 -1.53 8.73 5.65
CA ASP A 38 -1.61 9.45 6.93
C ASP A 38 -2.36 8.69 8.04
N ILE A 39 -3.09 7.63 7.68
CA ILE A 39 -3.86 6.81 8.63
C ILE A 39 -2.98 5.86 9.45
N VAL A 40 -1.74 5.58 9.01
CA VAL A 40 -0.85 4.63 9.68
C VAL A 40 0.27 5.35 10.42
N TYR A 41 0.62 4.84 11.61
CA TYR A 41 1.74 5.32 12.41
C TYR A 41 2.70 4.18 12.77
N HIS A 42 4.00 4.45 12.62
CA HIS A 42 5.10 3.69 13.21
C HIS A 42 6.33 4.61 13.31
N ASP A 43 7.30 4.31 14.17
CA ASP A 43 8.39 5.25 14.48
C ASP A 43 9.25 5.67 13.27
N ALA A 44 9.37 4.78 12.28
CA ALA A 44 10.09 5.06 11.03
C ALA A 44 9.27 5.82 9.97
N LYS A 45 7.99 6.17 10.24
CA LYS A 45 7.09 6.76 9.25
C LYS A 45 7.39 8.25 9.05
N SER A 46 7.70 8.62 7.80
CA SER A 46 7.67 10.03 7.40
C SER A 46 6.24 10.43 7.01
N HIS A 47 5.68 11.44 7.66
CA HIS A 47 4.33 11.96 7.36
C HIS A 47 4.34 12.91 6.15
N LEU A 48 4.66 12.35 4.97
CA LEU A 48 4.71 13.05 3.69
C LEU A 48 4.11 12.18 2.58
N ILE A 49 3.63 12.82 1.51
CA ILE A 49 3.12 12.16 0.29
C ILE A 49 4.13 11.14 -0.25
N ALA A 50 5.43 11.48 -0.25
CA ALA A 50 6.48 10.58 -0.75
C ALA A 50 6.50 9.22 -0.03
N SER A 51 6.30 9.21 1.29
CA SER A 51 6.25 7.97 2.07
C SER A 51 4.95 7.21 1.85
N ALA A 52 3.83 7.89 1.57
CA ALA A 52 2.56 7.23 1.25
C ALA A 52 2.65 6.34 -0.01
N PHE A 53 3.49 6.69 -0.99
CA PHE A 53 3.72 5.81 -2.14
C PHE A 53 4.39 4.50 -1.76
N SER A 54 5.39 4.55 -0.85
CA SER A 54 6.05 3.34 -0.35
C SER A 54 5.07 2.47 0.43
N ASP A 55 4.24 3.07 1.27
CA ASP A 55 3.18 2.34 1.98
C ASP A 55 2.21 1.68 1.00
N GLY A 56 1.71 2.43 0.01
CA GLY A 56 0.73 1.93 -0.95
C GLY A 56 1.27 0.74 -1.74
N ALA A 57 2.51 0.83 -2.23
CA ALA A 57 3.17 -0.27 -2.94
C ALA A 57 3.31 -1.51 -2.04
N ASN A 58 3.79 -1.33 -0.82
CA ASN A 58 4.00 -2.44 0.10
C ASN A 58 2.68 -3.09 0.58
N ALA A 59 1.65 -2.28 0.86
CA ALA A 59 0.31 -2.77 1.21
C ALA A 59 -0.32 -3.56 0.06
N ALA A 60 -0.18 -3.10 -1.19
CA ALA A 60 -0.69 -3.80 -2.36
C ALA A 60 0.00 -5.16 -2.58
N ASN A 61 1.32 -5.21 -2.42
CA ASN A 61 2.11 -6.43 -2.50
C ASN A 61 1.69 -7.46 -1.44
N LEU A 62 1.58 -7.03 -0.18
CA LEU A 62 1.14 -7.90 0.92
C LEU A 62 -0.30 -8.38 0.75
N ALA A 63 -1.21 -7.50 0.29
CA ALA A 63 -2.57 -7.86 -0.04
C ALA A 63 -2.63 -8.91 -1.15
N LYS A 64 -1.78 -8.79 -2.18
CA LYS A 64 -1.69 -9.78 -3.26
C LYS A 64 -1.28 -11.15 -2.72
N THR A 65 -0.25 -11.23 -1.88
CA THR A 65 0.18 -12.51 -1.29
C THR A 65 -0.79 -13.07 -0.25
N TYR A 66 -1.56 -12.21 0.42
CA TYR A 66 -2.61 -12.66 1.34
C TYR A 66 -3.77 -13.34 0.59
N ILE A 67 -4.18 -12.79 -0.55
CA ILE A 67 -5.23 -13.36 -1.40
C ILE A 67 -4.71 -14.56 -2.19
N GLN A 68 -3.48 -14.49 -2.67
CA GLN A 68 -2.83 -15.49 -3.50
C GLN A 68 -1.43 -15.82 -2.93
N PRO A 69 -1.32 -16.83 -2.04
CA PRO A 69 -0.06 -17.13 -1.33
C PRO A 69 1.11 -17.57 -2.21
N ASP A 70 0.85 -18.05 -3.43
CA ASP A 70 1.86 -18.45 -4.41
C ASP A 70 2.28 -17.32 -5.37
N ALA A 71 1.71 -16.12 -5.23
CA ALA A 71 2.13 -14.97 -6.01
C ALA A 71 3.54 -14.51 -5.61
N ASN A 72 4.23 -13.85 -6.54
CA ASN A 72 5.47 -13.14 -6.23
C ASN A 72 5.23 -12.10 -5.13
N ALA A 73 6.21 -11.94 -4.24
CA ALA A 73 6.13 -10.98 -3.13
C ALA A 73 6.08 -9.52 -3.58
N GLU A 74 6.57 -9.22 -4.79
CA GLU A 74 6.59 -7.86 -5.33
C GLU A 74 6.05 -7.83 -6.75
N GLY A 75 5.35 -6.73 -7.09
CA GLY A 75 4.95 -6.42 -8.45
C GLY A 75 6.15 -6.19 -9.38
N TYR A 76 6.01 -6.58 -10.65
CA TYR A 76 7.06 -6.40 -11.64
C TYR A 76 7.17 -4.94 -12.11
N VAL A 77 8.39 -4.48 -12.45
CA VAL A 77 8.64 -3.08 -12.82
C VAL A 77 7.85 -2.63 -14.04
N SER A 78 7.26 -1.43 -13.98
CA SER A 78 6.32 -0.92 -14.99
C SER A 78 6.91 -0.80 -16.40
N SER A 79 8.23 -0.63 -16.52
CA SER A 79 8.94 -0.58 -17.80
C SER A 79 8.93 -1.91 -18.57
N HIS A 80 8.75 -3.04 -17.88
CA HIS A 80 8.77 -4.38 -18.46
C HIS A 80 7.49 -5.18 -18.19
N HIS A 81 6.54 -4.61 -17.44
CA HIS A 81 5.29 -5.27 -17.12
C HIS A 81 4.35 -5.30 -18.33
N GLU A 82 3.85 -6.49 -18.68
CA GLU A 82 3.08 -6.73 -19.91
C GLU A 82 1.84 -5.84 -20.03
N VAL A 83 1.13 -5.60 -18.93
CA VAL A 83 -0.04 -4.71 -18.85
C VAL A 83 0.21 -3.29 -19.41
N PHE A 84 1.45 -2.79 -19.34
CA PHE A 84 1.79 -1.44 -19.82
C PHE A 84 2.44 -1.44 -21.20
N LYS A 85 2.68 -2.60 -21.83
CA LYS A 85 3.45 -2.71 -23.06
C LYS A 85 2.91 -1.84 -24.20
N GLU A 86 1.59 -1.87 -24.44
CA GLU A 86 0.97 -1.07 -25.51
C GLU A 86 0.90 0.43 -25.18
N ALA A 87 0.65 0.78 -23.92
CA ALA A 87 0.69 2.17 -23.47
C ALA A 87 2.10 2.76 -23.61
N ASN A 88 3.12 2.00 -23.21
CA ASN A 88 4.53 2.39 -23.30
C ASN A 88 4.94 2.59 -24.77
N LYS A 89 4.54 1.70 -25.70
CA LYS A 89 4.79 1.89 -27.14
C LYS A 89 4.22 3.21 -27.66
N THR A 90 2.98 3.53 -27.28
CA THR A 90 2.32 4.78 -27.70
C THR A 90 3.08 6.01 -27.20
N ILE A 91 3.51 6.01 -25.94
CA ILE A 91 4.26 7.12 -25.34
C ILE A 91 5.62 7.28 -26.02
N VAL A 92 6.35 6.17 -26.23
CA VAL A 92 7.64 6.16 -26.91
C VAL A 92 7.52 6.73 -28.33
N ASN A 93 6.55 6.25 -29.12
CA ASN A 93 6.34 6.72 -30.50
C ASN A 93 5.89 8.18 -30.60
N LYS A 94 5.33 8.77 -29.53
CA LYS A 94 4.89 10.18 -29.51
C LYS A 94 6.02 11.15 -29.15
N HIS A 95 6.97 10.70 -28.33
CA HIS A 95 7.92 11.58 -27.65
C HIS A 95 9.39 11.29 -27.97
N LEU A 96 9.70 10.12 -28.54
CA LEU A 96 11.08 9.71 -28.87
C LEU A 96 11.31 9.49 -30.36
N TYR A 97 10.25 9.27 -31.14
CA TYR A 97 10.28 9.13 -32.60
C TYR A 97 9.32 10.16 -33.22
#